data_AF-A0A382V190-F1
#
_entry.id   AF-A0A382V190-F1
#
_cell.length_a   1.000
_cell.length_b   1.000
_cell.length_c   1.000
_cell.angle_alpha   90.00
_cell.angle_beta   90.00
_cell.angle_gamma   90.00
#
_symmetry.space_group_name_H-M   'P 1'
#
loop_
_entity.id
_entity.type
_entity.pdbx_description
1 polymer ?
#
loop_
_entity_poly.entity_id
_entity_poly.type
_entity_poly.pdbx_seq_one_letter_code
_entity_poly.pdbx_strand_id
1 'polypeptide(L)'
;VLEDVIILIWGVDPYFAYQPMALLGSTEIVGMPFDTYSLTMVGLAVVVGIVLWLGLTRTKWGKLLLAVIYDRELAQTMGINVTVVFLVTFIIGAMLGALGGAYVAPTISVSPGVGVEVIVLAFAVVVIGGMGSIPGAMIGSLVVGLARAAAVHKFPEVELFVIYAIMAAVLAFRPEGLFAPAKARKI
;
A
#
# COMPACT_ATOMS: atom_id res chain seq x y z
N VAL A 1 -4.35 6.30 -21.75
CA VAL A 1 -5.23 7.49 -21.78
C VAL A 1 -4.82 8.53 -20.73
N LEU A 2 -4.99 8.30 -19.42
CA LEU A 2 -4.57 9.29 -18.42
C LEU A 2 -3.05 9.52 -18.42
N GLU A 3 -2.28 8.45 -18.64
CA GLU A 3 -0.82 8.52 -18.79
C GLU A 3 -0.40 9.32 -20.04
N ASP A 4 -1.07 9.11 -21.17
CA ASP A 4 -0.82 9.89 -22.39
C ASP A 4 -1.07 11.39 -22.18
N VAL A 5 -2.08 11.73 -21.36
CA VAL A 5 -2.37 13.12 -20.96
C VAL A 5 -1.26 13.68 -20.05
N ILE A 6 -0.72 12.86 -19.14
CA ILE A 6 0.41 13.28 -18.28
C ILE A 6 1.65 13.55 -19.13
N ILE A 7 1.97 12.66 -20.07
CA ILE A 7 3.10 12.82 -21.00
C ILE A 7 2.92 14.07 -21.86
N LEU A 8 1.69 14.39 -22.28
CA LEU A 8 1.39 15.59 -23.05
C LEU A 8 1.64 16.89 -22.26
N ILE A 9 1.34 16.91 -20.96
CA ILE A 9 1.44 18.11 -20.12
C ILE A 9 2.83 18.28 -19.51
N TRP A 10 3.43 17.18 -19.02
CA TRP A 10 4.71 17.20 -18.28
C TRP A 10 5.92 16.76 -19.10
N GLY A 11 5.72 16.25 -20.32
CA GLY A 11 6.80 15.71 -21.14
C GLY A 11 7.21 14.30 -20.71
N VAL A 12 8.21 13.77 -21.40
CA VAL A 12 8.71 12.40 -21.22
C VAL A 12 9.92 12.34 -20.29
N ASP A 13 10.46 13.50 -19.89
CA ASP A 13 11.68 13.59 -19.11
C ASP A 13 11.45 13.19 -17.65
N PRO A 14 12.33 12.34 -17.07
CA PRO A 14 12.21 11.95 -15.68
C PRO A 14 12.51 13.13 -14.76
N TYR A 15 11.55 13.48 -13.89
CA TYR A 15 11.72 14.53 -12.89
C TYR A 15 12.30 13.96 -11.60
N PHE A 16 13.45 14.46 -11.19
CA PHE A 16 14.08 14.14 -9.91
C PHE A 16 13.73 15.22 -8.88
N ALA A 17 12.70 14.99 -8.07
CA ALA A 17 12.32 15.90 -7.00
C ALA A 17 13.17 15.67 -5.74
N TYR A 18 14.50 15.83 -5.82
CA TYR A 18 15.43 15.62 -4.69
C TYR A 18 15.42 16.75 -3.65
N GLN A 19 14.77 17.87 -3.93
CA GLN A 19 14.78 19.08 -3.10
C GLN A 19 14.29 18.87 -1.65
N PRO A 20 13.22 18.09 -1.38
CA PRO A 20 12.79 17.80 0.00
C PRO A 20 13.81 16.96 0.76
N MET A 21 14.44 15.99 0.08
CA MET A 21 15.45 15.10 0.66
C MET A 21 16.74 15.87 1.00
N ALA A 22 17.12 16.85 0.17
CA ALA A 22 18.26 17.72 0.41
C ALA A 22 18.04 18.73 1.57
N LEU A 23 16.80 19.16 1.82
CA LEU A 23 16.46 20.17 2.83
C LEU A 23 16.37 19.61 4.26
N LEU A 24 16.01 18.33 4.43
CA LEU A 24 15.86 17.71 5.76
C LEU A 24 17.17 17.16 6.34
N GLY A 25 18.22 17.00 5.52
CA GLY A 25 19.54 16.53 5.95
C GLY A 25 19.53 15.08 6.48
N SER A 26 20.70 14.57 6.86
CA SER A 26 20.85 13.26 7.48
C SER A 26 20.92 13.38 9.00
N THR A 27 20.14 12.58 9.71
CA THR A 27 20.24 12.44 11.17
C THR A 27 21.01 11.16 11.50
N GLU A 28 22.04 11.25 12.33
CA GLU A 28 22.76 10.08 12.79
C GLU A 28 21.97 9.41 13.92
N ILE A 29 21.54 8.17 13.67
CA ILE A 29 20.92 7.32 14.68
C ILE A 29 21.85 6.12 14.87
N VAL A 30 22.41 5.99 16.08
CA VAL A 30 23.30 4.86 16.46
C VAL A 30 24.53 4.75 15.53
N GLY A 31 25.14 5.88 15.16
CA GLY A 31 26.40 5.91 14.39
C GLY A 31 26.28 5.52 12.91
N MET A 32 25.06 5.34 12.38
CA MET A 32 24.80 5.23 10.95
C MET A 32 24.03 6.47 10.45
N PRO A 33 24.44 7.07 9.32
CA PRO A 33 23.71 8.19 8.74
C PRO A 33 22.38 7.69 8.17
N PHE A 34 21.27 8.12 8.76
CA PHE A 34 19.94 7.89 8.22
C PHE A 34 19.43 9.15 7.54
N ASP A 35 18.82 8.98 6.38
CA ASP A 35 18.09 10.05 5.73
C ASP A 35 16.83 10.39 6.54
N THR A 36 16.72 11.65 6.97
CA THR A 36 15.62 12.13 7.80
C THR A 36 14.29 12.02 7.07
N TYR A 37 14.29 12.13 5.74
CA TYR A 37 13.09 11.94 4.92
C TYR A 37 12.54 10.51 5.04
N SER A 38 13.42 9.51 4.97
CA SER A 38 13.07 8.10 5.16
C SER A 38 12.48 7.83 6.56
N LEU A 39 12.99 8.48 7.61
CA LEU A 39 12.42 8.38 8.96
C LEU A 39 11.02 8.99 9.04
N THR A 40 10.80 10.15 8.41
CA THR A 40 9.48 10.77 8.34
C THR A 40 8.48 9.92 7.55
N MET A 41 8.94 9.23 6.50
CA MET A 41 8.14 8.28 5.72
C MET A 41 7.65 7.10 6.58
N VAL A 42 8.56 6.51 7.36
CA VAL A 42 8.21 5.42 8.29
C VAL A 42 7.23 5.92 9.35
N GLY A 43 7.48 7.10 9.93
CA GLY A 43 6.57 7.72 10.90
C GLY A 43 5.17 7.93 10.33
N LEU A 44 5.06 8.48 9.13
CA LEU A 44 3.79 8.70 8.45
C LEU A 44 3.08 7.37 8.15
N ALA A 45 3.80 6.36 7.66
CA ALA A 45 3.23 5.04 7.39
C ALA A 45 2.65 4.38 8.65
N VAL A 46 3.35 4.47 9.79
CA VAL A 46 2.88 3.96 11.09
C VAL A 46 1.64 4.72 11.55
N VAL A 47 1.64 6.05 11.46
CA VAL A 47 0.49 6.89 11.84
C VAL A 47 -0.73 6.55 10.99
N VAL A 48 -0.58 6.50 9.67
CA VAL A 48 -1.67 6.15 8.74
C VAL A 48 -2.19 4.74 9.01
N GLY A 49 -1.30 3.77 9.22
CA GLY A 49 -1.67 2.39 9.56
C GLY A 49 -2.49 2.30 10.85
N ILE A 50 -2.06 2.99 11.91
CA ILE A 50 -2.78 3.02 13.19
C ILE A 50 -4.13 3.72 13.04
N VAL A 51 -4.18 4.87 12.35
CA VAL A 51 -5.42 5.62 12.13
C VAL A 51 -6.43 4.78 11.36
N LEU A 52 -6.01 4.07 10.31
CA LEU A 52 -6.87 3.16 9.56
C LEU A 52 -7.34 1.99 10.41
N TRP A 53 -6.43 1.38 11.16
CA TRP A 53 -6.76 0.23 12.00
C TRP A 53 -7.77 0.61 13.09
N LEU A 54 -7.56 1.72 13.79
CA LEU A 54 -8.52 2.27 14.77
C LEU A 54 -9.82 2.70 14.09
N GLY A 55 -9.72 3.34 12.92
CA GLY A 55 -10.86 3.73 12.09
C GLY A 55 -11.77 2.55 11.78
N LEU A 56 -11.22 1.43 11.32
CA LEU A 56 -12.01 0.27 10.93
C LEU A 56 -12.48 -0.56 12.13
N THR A 57 -11.70 -0.67 13.21
CA THR A 57 -12.04 -1.52 14.37
C THR A 57 -12.91 -0.83 15.42
N ARG A 58 -12.71 0.47 15.65
CA ARG A 58 -13.39 1.21 16.74
C ARG A 58 -14.59 2.03 16.27
N THR A 59 -14.62 2.48 15.01
CA THR A 59 -15.72 3.37 14.56
C THR A 59 -16.95 2.62 14.06
N LYS A 60 -18.12 3.28 14.13
CA LYS A 60 -19.39 2.76 13.60
C LYS A 60 -19.32 2.56 12.08
N TRP A 61 -18.64 3.45 11.37
CA TRP A 61 -18.42 3.37 9.93
C TRP A 61 -17.57 2.15 9.53
N GLY A 62 -16.55 1.83 10.32
CA GLY A 62 -15.75 0.62 10.13
C GLY A 62 -16.56 -0.68 10.24
N LYS A 63 -17.48 -0.75 11.21
CA LYS A 63 -18.39 -1.90 11.36
C LYS A 63 -19.40 -2.01 10.22
N LEU A 64 -19.91 -0.89 9.72
CA LEU A 64 -20.79 -0.85 8.55
C LEU A 64 -20.06 -1.36 7.30
N LEU A 65 -18.82 -0.94 7.08
CA LEU A 65 -17.99 -1.47 5.99
C LEU A 65 -17.82 -2.99 6.11
N LEU A 66 -17.46 -3.49 7.29
CA LEU A 66 -17.30 -4.93 7.50
C LEU A 66 -18.60 -5.68 7.20
N ALA A 67 -19.76 -5.17 7.64
CA ALA A 67 -21.06 -5.76 7.33
C ALA A 67 -21.33 -5.84 5.82
N VAL A 68 -20.98 -4.78 5.07
CA VAL A 68 -21.10 -4.74 3.60
C VAL A 68 -20.16 -5.73 2.92
N ILE A 69 -18.95 -5.94 3.47
CA ILE A 69 -17.97 -6.92 2.94
C ILE A 69 -18.47 -8.37 3.13
N TYR A 70 -19.12 -8.66 4.25
CA TYR A 70 -19.66 -10.00 4.52
C TYR A 70 -20.85 -10.34 3.63
N ASP A 71 -21.84 -9.46 3.58
CA ASP A 71 -23.01 -9.66 2.74
C ASP A 71 -23.62 -8.32 2.32
N ARG A 72 -23.40 -7.98 1.05
CA ARG A 72 -23.89 -6.73 0.46
C ARG A 72 -25.41 -6.69 0.39
N GLU A 73 -26.07 -7.80 0.10
CA GLU A 73 -27.52 -7.86 -0.06
C GLU A 73 -28.20 -7.72 1.31
N LEU A 74 -27.69 -8.41 2.34
CA LEU A 74 -28.18 -8.25 3.72
C LEU A 74 -27.94 -6.84 4.26
N ALA A 75 -26.81 -6.21 3.93
CA ALA A 75 -26.57 -4.82 4.33
C ALA A 75 -27.60 -3.86 3.70
N GLN A 76 -27.96 -4.07 2.43
CA GLN A 76 -28.97 -3.25 1.74
C GLN A 76 -30.38 -3.44 2.34
N THR A 77 -30.77 -4.65 2.71
CA THR A 77 -32.08 -4.90 3.34
C THR A 77 -32.18 -4.32 4.75
N MET A 78 -31.05 -4.19 5.46
CA MET A 78 -30.94 -3.49 6.75
C MET A 78 -31.01 -1.95 6.63
N GLY A 79 -31.21 -1.41 5.42
CA GLY A 79 -31.28 0.04 5.18
C GLY A 79 -29.92 0.75 5.10
N ILE A 80 -28.81 0.00 4.99
CA ILE A 80 -27.49 0.60 4.81
C ILE A 80 -27.35 1.04 3.35
N ASN A 81 -27.04 2.32 3.15
CA ASN A 81 -26.72 2.84 1.82
C ASN A 81 -25.31 2.37 1.40
N VAL A 82 -25.25 1.20 0.77
CA VAL A 82 -24.00 0.60 0.29
C VAL A 82 -23.26 1.51 -0.70
N THR A 83 -23.98 2.28 -1.52
CA THR A 83 -23.38 3.20 -2.48
C THR A 83 -22.57 4.28 -1.78
N VAL A 84 -23.08 4.86 -0.69
CA VAL A 84 -22.36 5.86 0.10
C VAL A 84 -21.16 5.24 0.81
N VAL A 85 -21.33 4.05 1.40
CA VAL A 85 -20.22 3.35 2.07
C VAL A 85 -19.10 3.05 1.08
N PHE A 86 -19.42 2.57 -0.12
CA PHE A 86 -18.46 2.30 -1.18
C PHE A 86 -17.78 3.56 -1.69
N LEU A 87 -18.53 4.65 -1.93
CA LEU A 87 -17.98 5.91 -2.41
C LEU A 87 -16.97 6.49 -1.42
N VAL A 88 -17.33 6.55 -0.13
CA VAL A 88 -16.48 7.08 0.93
C VAL A 88 -15.18 6.27 1.03
N THR A 89 -15.27 4.95 0.97
CA THR A 89 -14.10 4.08 1.13
C THR A 89 -13.20 4.10 -0.09
N PHE A 90 -13.79 4.24 -1.28
CA PHE A 90 -13.06 4.50 -2.51
C PHE A 90 -12.30 5.83 -2.45
N ILE A 91 -12.95 6.92 -2.02
CA ILE A 91 -12.31 8.24 -1.88
C ILE A 91 -11.16 8.18 -0.88
N ILE A 92 -11.37 7.57 0.28
CA ILE A 92 -10.31 7.41 1.29
C ILE A 92 -9.14 6.59 0.73
N GLY A 93 -9.43 5.47 0.05
CA GLY A 93 -8.41 4.64 -0.58
C GLY A 93 -7.60 5.39 -1.65
N ALA A 94 -8.28 6.15 -2.51
CA ALA A 94 -7.65 6.98 -3.53
C ALA A 94 -6.77 8.09 -2.92
N MET A 95 -7.25 8.76 -1.88
CA MET A 95 -6.47 9.77 -1.15
C MET A 95 -5.21 9.17 -0.51
N LEU A 96 -5.34 7.99 0.10
CA LEU A 96 -4.20 7.31 0.73
C LEU A 96 -3.20 6.78 -0.29
N GLY A 97 -3.67 6.27 -1.43
CA GLY A 97 -2.81 5.89 -2.55
C GLY A 97 -2.05 7.09 -3.13
N ALA A 98 -2.74 8.22 -3.31
CA ALA A 98 -2.13 9.47 -3.78
C ALA A 98 -1.11 10.00 -2.76
N LEU A 99 -1.41 9.95 -1.47
CA LEU A 99 -0.49 10.34 -0.40
C LEU A 99 0.75 9.44 -0.35
N GLY A 100 0.58 8.12 -0.49
CA GLY A 100 1.69 7.18 -0.56
C GLY A 100 2.57 7.42 -1.79
N GLY A 101 1.97 7.58 -2.97
CA GLY A 101 2.67 7.90 -4.21
C GLY A 101 3.43 9.22 -4.14
N ALA A 102 2.81 10.27 -3.60
CA ALA A 102 3.44 11.58 -3.42
C ALA A 102 4.66 11.54 -2.50
N TYR A 103 4.66 10.67 -1.48
CA TYR A 103 5.79 10.50 -0.56
C TYR A 103 6.89 9.60 -1.12
N VAL A 104 6.54 8.66 -2.00
CA VAL A 104 7.54 7.81 -2.68
C VAL A 104 8.17 8.55 -3.87
N ALA A 105 7.44 9.44 -4.54
CA ALA A 105 7.89 10.15 -5.74
C ALA A 105 9.28 10.81 -5.62
N PRO A 106 9.69 11.45 -4.50
CA PRO A 106 11.03 12.02 -4.34
C PRO A 106 12.15 10.98 -4.23
N THR A 107 11.81 9.75 -3.85
CA THR A 107 12.77 8.65 -3.63
C THR A 107 13.06 7.84 -4.88
N ILE A 108 12.23 7.99 -5.92
CA ILE A 108 12.33 7.28 -7.19
C ILE A 108 12.42 8.27 -8.34
N SER A 109 12.98 7.84 -9.47
CA SER A 109 12.90 8.63 -10.70
C SER A 109 11.48 8.53 -11.24
N VAL A 110 10.72 9.64 -11.20
CA VAL A 110 9.36 9.64 -11.75
C VAL A 110 9.45 9.70 -13.26
N SER A 111 9.40 8.52 -13.89
CA SER A 111 9.26 8.38 -15.34
C SER A 111 7.83 7.98 -15.72
N PRO A 112 7.44 8.18 -16.98
CA PRO A 112 6.27 7.49 -17.53
C PRO A 112 6.38 5.98 -17.26
N GLY A 113 5.27 5.32 -16.95
CA GLY A 113 5.20 3.88 -16.64
C GLY A 113 5.28 3.52 -15.15
N VAL A 114 5.78 4.41 -14.28
CA VAL A 114 5.97 4.13 -12.84
C VAL A 114 4.67 3.71 -12.15
N GLY A 115 3.52 4.24 -12.60
CA GLY A 115 2.22 3.88 -12.03
C GLY A 115 1.92 2.38 -12.16
N VAL A 116 2.29 1.76 -13.27
CA VAL A 116 2.08 0.32 -13.50
C VAL A 116 2.94 -0.50 -12.54
N GLU A 117 4.21 -0.16 -12.40
CA GLU A 117 5.13 -0.85 -11.48
C GLU A 117 4.63 -0.77 -10.03
N VAL A 118 4.20 0.42 -9.60
CA VAL A 118 3.65 0.65 -8.25
C VAL A 118 2.37 -0.15 -8.03
N ILE A 119 1.46 -0.18 -9.00
CA ILE A 119 0.20 -0.95 -8.89
C ILE A 119 0.48 -2.45 -8.77
N VAL A 120 1.41 -2.99 -9.57
CA VAL A 120 1.74 -4.41 -9.53
C VAL A 120 2.41 -4.79 -8.20
N LEU A 121 3.31 -3.94 -7.69
CA LEU A 121 3.93 -4.15 -6.38
C LEU A 121 2.91 -4.05 -5.24
N ALA A 122 2.02 -3.06 -5.28
CA ALA A 122 0.94 -2.91 -4.31
C ALA A 122 0.00 -4.12 -4.32
N PHE A 123 -0.33 -4.64 -5.51
CA PHE A 123 -1.11 -5.86 -5.65
C PHE A 123 -0.41 -7.06 -5.00
N ALA A 124 0.89 -7.26 -5.27
CA ALA A 124 1.66 -8.34 -4.65
C ALA A 124 1.62 -8.26 -3.11
N VAL A 125 1.79 -7.07 -2.54
CA VAL A 125 1.70 -6.82 -1.10
C VAL A 125 0.32 -7.17 -0.53
N VAL A 126 -0.76 -6.74 -1.19
CA VAL A 126 -2.13 -7.01 -0.74
C VAL A 126 -2.45 -8.51 -0.81
N VAL A 127 -2.01 -9.19 -1.86
CA VAL A 127 -2.20 -10.63 -2.03
C VAL A 127 -1.44 -11.43 -0.97
N ILE A 128 -0.18 -11.05 -0.70
CA ILE A 128 0.64 -11.65 0.36
C ILE A 128 -0.05 -11.46 1.73
N GLY A 129 -0.51 -10.24 2.02
CA GLY A 129 -1.19 -9.93 3.27
C GLY A 129 -2.53 -10.65 3.46
N GLY A 130 -3.26 -10.86 2.36
CA GLY A 130 -4.58 -11.47 2.31
C GLY A 130 -5.69 -10.45 2.10
N MET A 131 -6.59 -10.73 1.15
CA MET A 131 -7.68 -9.84 0.78
C MET A 131 -8.61 -9.59 1.96
N GLY A 132 -8.83 -8.31 2.30
CA GLY A 132 -9.71 -7.90 3.41
C GLY A 132 -9.08 -7.89 4.80
N SER A 133 -7.76 -8.13 4.91
CA SER A 133 -7.04 -8.10 6.20
C SER A 133 -6.07 -6.91 6.29
N ILE A 134 -6.42 -5.89 7.07
CA ILE A 134 -5.51 -4.75 7.32
C ILE A 134 -4.22 -5.20 8.03
N PRO A 135 -4.27 -5.99 9.12
CA PRO A 135 -3.04 -6.44 9.78
C PRO A 135 -2.18 -7.29 8.85
N GLY A 136 -2.83 -8.09 7.99
CA GLY A 136 -2.15 -8.86 6.96
C GLY A 136 -1.44 -7.98 5.94
N ALA A 137 -2.10 -6.93 5.42
CA ALA A 137 -1.50 -5.98 4.51
C ALA A 137 -0.30 -5.23 5.14
N MET A 138 -0.39 -4.85 6.42
CA MET A 138 0.72 -4.23 7.15
C MET A 138 1.93 -5.16 7.22
N ILE A 139 1.74 -6.40 7.67
CA ILE A 139 2.82 -7.39 7.77
C ILE A 139 3.36 -7.75 6.38
N GLY A 140 2.48 -7.94 5.39
CA GLY A 140 2.85 -8.22 4.01
C GLY A 140 3.72 -7.11 3.42
N SER A 141 3.36 -5.85 3.66
CA SER A 141 4.14 -4.69 3.19
C SER A 141 5.54 -4.63 3.83
N LEU A 142 5.65 -4.98 5.11
CA LEU A 142 6.93 -5.05 5.82
C LEU A 142 7.80 -6.18 5.28
N VAL A 143 7.25 -7.38 5.10
CA VAL A 143 7.99 -8.53 4.55
C VAL A 143 8.50 -8.23 3.15
N VAL A 144 7.63 -7.73 2.28
CA VAL A 144 8.00 -7.37 0.91
C VAL A 144 9.01 -6.22 0.90
N GLY A 145 8.81 -5.19 1.71
CA GLY A 145 9.72 -4.04 1.80
C GLY A 145 11.12 -4.43 2.29
N LEU A 146 11.21 -5.26 3.33
CA LEU A 146 12.49 -5.76 3.85
C LEU A 146 13.18 -6.71 2.87
N ALA A 147 12.42 -7.59 2.23
CA ALA A 147 12.97 -8.48 1.20
C ALA A 147 13.49 -7.70 -0.01
N ARG A 148 12.74 -6.67 -0.45
CA ARG A 148 13.15 -5.74 -1.50
C ARG A 148 14.44 -5.03 -1.11
N ALA A 149 14.51 -4.44 0.08
CA ALA A 149 15.70 -3.74 0.55
C ALA A 149 16.94 -4.67 0.61
N ALA A 150 16.76 -5.92 1.07
CA ALA A 150 17.83 -6.91 1.09
C ALA A 150 18.26 -7.35 -0.31
N ALA A 151 17.31 -7.49 -1.25
CA ALA A 151 17.58 -7.84 -2.64
C ALA A 151 18.36 -6.73 -3.34
N VAL A 152 17.92 -5.47 -3.21
CA VAL A 152 18.62 -4.29 -3.77
C VAL A 152 20.07 -4.23 -3.28
N HIS A 153 20.33 -4.57 -2.01
CA HIS A 153 21.68 -4.52 -1.46
C HIS A 153 22.62 -5.62 -1.98
N LYS A 154 22.11 -6.85 -2.20
CA LYS A 154 22.94 -7.98 -2.63
C LYS A 154 22.97 -8.20 -4.14
N PHE A 155 21.79 -8.12 -4.77
CA PHE A 155 21.57 -8.47 -6.17
C PHE A 155 20.42 -7.61 -6.74
N PRO A 156 20.71 -6.40 -7.24
CA PRO A 156 19.69 -5.48 -7.76
C PRO A 156 18.85 -6.09 -8.90
N GLU A 157 19.48 -6.94 -9.73
CA GLU A 157 18.84 -7.54 -10.91
C GLU A 157 17.69 -8.50 -10.58
N VAL A 158 17.68 -9.07 -9.37
CA VAL A 158 16.65 -10.05 -8.95
C VAL A 158 15.61 -9.46 -8.00
N GLU A 159 15.63 -8.14 -7.76
CA GLU A 159 14.71 -7.48 -6.82
C GLU A 159 13.23 -7.80 -7.12
N LEU A 160 12.80 -7.55 -8.36
CA LEU A 160 11.44 -7.85 -8.81
C LEU A 160 11.13 -9.34 -8.70
N PHE A 161 12.07 -10.20 -9.08
CA PHE A 161 11.90 -11.65 -8.99
C PHE A 161 11.68 -12.12 -7.55
N VAL A 162 12.43 -11.58 -6.58
CA VAL A 162 12.29 -11.93 -5.16
C VAL A 162 10.90 -11.59 -4.64
N ILE A 163 10.35 -10.42 -5.01
CA ILE A 163 9.00 -10.02 -4.59
C ILE A 163 7.95 -11.00 -5.09
N TYR A 164 7.99 -11.34 -6.39
CA TYR A 164 7.02 -12.28 -6.97
C TYR A 164 7.24 -13.73 -6.52
N ALA A 165 8.48 -14.13 -6.26
CA ALA A 165 8.79 -15.42 -5.66
C ALA A 165 8.19 -15.55 -4.26
N ILE A 166 8.27 -14.50 -3.43
CA ILE A 166 7.62 -14.46 -2.11
C ILE A 166 6.10 -14.55 -2.27
N MET A 167 5.52 -13.79 -3.21
CA MET A 167 4.09 -13.87 -3.49
C MET A 167 3.67 -15.29 -3.88
N ALA A 168 4.38 -15.91 -4.81
CA ALA A 168 4.12 -17.29 -5.24
C ALA A 168 4.27 -18.28 -4.07
N ALA A 169 5.30 -18.13 -3.24
CA ALA A 169 5.50 -18.98 -2.07
C ALA A 169 4.35 -18.82 -1.07
N VAL A 170 3.96 -17.58 -0.74
CA VAL A 170 2.86 -17.33 0.20
C VAL A 170 1.55 -17.91 -0.33
N LEU A 171 1.25 -17.76 -1.62
CA LEU A 171 0.06 -18.34 -2.22
C LEU A 171 0.09 -19.88 -2.26
N ALA A 172 1.27 -20.48 -2.47
CA ALA A 172 1.43 -21.93 -2.44
C ALA A 172 1.14 -22.54 -1.06
N PHE A 173 1.54 -21.86 0.02
CA PHE A 173 1.33 -22.34 1.39
C PHE A 173 0.01 -21.84 2.02
N ARG A 174 -0.46 -20.66 1.61
CA ARG A 174 -1.61 -19.93 2.16
C ARG A 174 -2.34 -19.20 1.02
N PRO A 175 -3.23 -19.88 0.27
CA PRO A 175 -3.86 -19.33 -0.93
C PRO A 175 -4.78 -18.12 -0.67
N GLU A 176 -5.22 -17.93 0.57
CA GLU A 176 -6.00 -16.75 0.97
C GLU A 176 -5.13 -15.58 1.46
N GLY A 177 -3.80 -15.79 1.59
CA GLY A 177 -2.83 -14.85 2.16
C GLY A 177 -2.49 -15.13 3.63
N LEU A 178 -1.56 -14.36 4.20
CA LEU A 178 -1.04 -14.56 5.56
C LEU A 178 -2.13 -14.48 6.64
N PHE A 179 -3.05 -13.51 6.54
CA PHE A 179 -4.06 -13.24 7.59
C PHE A 179 -5.48 -13.09 7.04
N ALA A 180 -5.85 -13.88 6.04
CA ALA A 180 -7.19 -13.86 5.48
C ALA A 180 -8.27 -14.09 6.56
N PRO A 181 -9.38 -13.32 6.56
CA PRO A 181 -10.49 -13.57 7.45
C PRO A 181 -11.12 -14.94 7.12
N ALA A 182 -11.41 -15.73 8.15
CA ALA A 182 -12.02 -17.05 7.98
C ALA A 182 -13.33 -16.93 7.20
N LYS A 183 -13.46 -17.64 6.07
CA LYS A 183 -14.73 -17.75 5.34
C LYS A 183 -15.83 -18.24 6.29
N ALA A 184 -16.83 -17.40 6.54
CA ALA A 184 -18.04 -17.83 7.20
C ALA A 184 -18.71 -18.89 6.29
N ARG A 185 -18.84 -20.12 6.82
CA ARG A 185 -19.56 -21.21 6.17
C ARG A 185 -20.99 -20.74 5.94
N LYS A 186 -21.38 -20.50 4.68
CA LYS A 186 -22.80 -20.38 4.31
C LYS A 186 -23.46 -21.70 4.67
N ILE A 187 -24.39 -21.65 5.62
CA ILE A 187 -25.29 -22.75 5.97
C ILE A 187 -26.54 -22.59 5.11
#